data_AF-A0A285XQ23-F1
#
_entry.id   AF-A0A285XQ23-F1
#
_cell.length_a   1.000
_cell.length_b   1.000
_cell.length_c   1.000
_cell.angle_alpha   90.00
_cell.angle_beta   90.00
_cell.angle_gamma   90.00
#
_symmetry.space_group_name_H-M   'P 1'
#
loop_
_entity.id
_entity.type
_entity.pdbx_description
1 polymer ?
#
loop_
_entity_poly.entity_id
_entity_poly.type
_entity_poly.pdbx_seq_one_letter_code
_entity_poly.pdbx_strand_id
1 'polypeptide(L)'
;MLDLQLTWRGTFGRVRVFDDHVSAETSFERDGLTQVPMDAVHGWRIEPCDFDAVCVEFVTTDDTYRVLLDTSDEKVAGLALRRAFGAPLPSES
;
A
#
# COMPACT_ATOMS: atom_id res chain seq x y z
N MET A 1 15.64 -5.91 -2.24
CA MET A 1 14.41 -5.37 -2.85
C MET A 1 13.27 -6.35 -2.62
N LEU A 2 12.18 -5.89 -2.02
CA LEU A 2 10.93 -6.62 -1.86
C LEU A 2 9.94 -6.13 -2.93
N ASP A 3 9.16 -7.04 -3.50
CA ASP A 3 8.16 -6.74 -4.52
C ASP A 3 6.89 -7.55 -4.23
N LEU A 4 5.85 -6.86 -3.80
CA LEU A 4 4.54 -7.42 -3.45
C LEU A 4 3.54 -6.97 -4.51
N GLN A 5 2.85 -7.90 -5.14
CA GLN A 5 1.92 -7.60 -6.22
C GLN A 5 0.68 -8.49 -6.15
N LEU A 6 -0.48 -7.88 -6.29
CA LEU A 6 -1.76 -8.57 -6.42
C LEU A 6 -2.51 -8.05 -7.64
N THR A 7 -3.10 -8.96 -8.41
CA THR A 7 -4.15 -8.64 -9.36
C THR A 7 -5.43 -9.36 -8.91
N TRP A 8 -6.41 -8.62 -8.40
CA TRP A 8 -7.65 -9.17 -7.86
C TRP A 8 -8.86 -8.59 -8.55
N ARG A 9 -9.69 -9.44 -9.18
CA ARG A 9 -10.93 -9.05 -9.89
C ARG A 9 -10.76 -7.86 -10.85
N GLY A 10 -9.62 -7.77 -11.54
CA GLY A 10 -9.30 -6.67 -12.45
C GLY A 10 -8.71 -5.41 -11.78
N THR A 11 -8.56 -5.44 -10.46
CA THR A 11 -7.83 -4.42 -9.69
C THR A 11 -6.36 -4.83 -9.57
N PHE A 12 -5.46 -3.90 -9.83
CA PHE A 12 -4.02 -4.07 -9.65
C PHE A 12 -3.55 -3.32 -8.41
N GLY A 13 -2.69 -3.96 -7.62
CA GLY A 13 -1.93 -3.33 -6.54
C GLY A 13 -0.51 -3.85 -6.52
N ARG A 14 0.47 -2.96 -6.34
CA ARG A 14 1.88 -3.32 -6.19
C ARG A 14 2.59 -2.40 -5.22
N VAL A 15 3.41 -2.98 -4.34
CA VAL A 15 4.33 -2.25 -3.47
C VAL A 15 5.73 -2.84 -3.64
N ARG A 16 6.69 -1.99 -4.02
CA ARG A 16 8.11 -2.34 -4.08
C ARG A 16 8.88 -1.55 -3.04
N VAL A 17 9.67 -2.25 -2.23
CA VAL A 17 10.54 -1.65 -1.22
C VAL A 17 12.00 -1.90 -1.62
N PHE A 18 12.70 -0.80 -1.88
CA PHE A 18 14.13 -0.74 -2.17
C PHE A 18 14.89 -0.37 -0.89
N ASP A 19 16.22 -0.34 -0.97
CA ASP A 19 17.05 0.00 0.18
C ASP A 19 16.92 1.49 0.57
N ASP A 20 16.59 2.34 -0.40
CA ASP A 20 16.54 3.81 -0.27
C ASP A 20 15.16 4.43 -0.51
N HIS A 21 14.22 3.70 -1.13
CA HIS A 21 12.88 4.22 -1.42
C HIS A 21 11.80 3.13 -1.48
N VAL A 22 10.55 3.58 -1.49
CA VAL A 22 9.38 2.73 -1.76
C VAL A 22 8.72 3.25 -3.04
N SER A 23 8.14 2.35 -3.83
CA SER A 23 7.22 2.71 -4.92
C SER A 23 5.94 1.90 -4.76
N ALA A 24 4.79 2.50 -5.04
CA ALA A 24 3.54 1.76 -5.10
C ALA A 24 2.64 2.25 -6.23
N GLU A 25 1.82 1.33 -6.71
CA GLU A 25 0.93 1.52 -7.85
C GLU A 25 -0.40 0.85 -7.54
N THR A 26 -1.50 1.49 -7.91
CA THR A 26 -2.84 0.94 -7.69
C THR A 26 -3.80 1.34 -8.81
N SER A 27 -4.72 0.45 -9.13
CA SER A 27 -5.93 0.78 -9.90
C SER A 27 -7.20 0.71 -9.03
N PHE A 28 -7.06 0.45 -7.73
CA PHE A 28 -8.20 0.35 -6.82
C PHE A 28 -8.77 1.75 -6.55
N GLU A 29 -10.08 1.92 -6.73
CA GLU A 29 -10.77 3.22 -6.59
C GLU A 29 -10.14 4.33 -7.46
N ARG A 30 -9.58 3.96 -8.62
CA ARG A 30 -8.98 4.89 -9.59
C ARG A 30 -9.47 4.57 -10.99
N ASP A 31 -9.48 5.58 -11.86
CA ASP A 31 -9.90 5.44 -13.27
C ASP A 31 -8.90 4.62 -14.13
N GLY A 32 -7.71 4.37 -13.59
CA GLY A 32 -6.66 3.58 -14.23
C GLY A 32 -5.49 3.31 -13.29
N LEU A 33 -4.46 2.65 -13.81
CA LEU A 33 -3.24 2.37 -13.05
C LEU A 33 -2.55 3.69 -12.67
N THR A 34 -2.49 3.96 -11.37
CA THR A 34 -2.03 5.22 -10.78
C THR A 34 -0.81 4.98 -9.90
N GLN A 35 0.22 5.82 -10.04
CA GLN A 35 1.35 5.85 -9.12
C GLN A 35 0.95 6.54 -7.83
N VAL A 36 1.37 5.99 -6.69
CA VAL A 36 1.27 6.69 -5.40
C VAL A 36 2.42 7.70 -5.31
N PRO A 37 2.15 9.00 -5.05
CA PRO A 37 3.19 10.02 -4.92
C PRO A 37 3.90 9.88 -3.57
N MET A 38 4.90 8.99 -3.51
CA MET A 38 5.59 8.61 -2.27
C MET A 38 6.30 9.76 -1.56
N ASP A 39 6.67 10.80 -2.30
CA ASP A 39 7.22 12.05 -1.79
C ASP A 39 6.21 12.90 -1.00
N ALA A 40 4.91 12.70 -1.25
CA ALA A 40 3.81 13.36 -0.54
C ALA A 40 3.21 12.50 0.59
N VAL A 41 3.68 11.26 0.77
CA VAL A 41 3.20 10.36 1.80
C VAL A 41 3.74 10.79 3.17
N HIS A 42 2.83 11.09 4.09
CA HIS A 42 3.18 11.45 5.47
C HIS A 42 2.78 10.37 6.49
N GLY A 43 2.09 9.33 6.06
CA GLY A 43 1.81 8.16 6.89
C GLY A 43 1.22 6.99 6.11
N TRP A 44 1.14 5.85 6.78
CA TRP A 44 0.64 4.61 6.18
C TRP A 44 -0.16 3.77 7.17
N ARG A 45 -1.03 2.90 6.66
CA ARG A 45 -1.82 1.93 7.43
C ARG A 45 -1.96 0.62 6.68
N ILE A 46 -2.28 -0.44 7.41
CA ILE A 46 -2.75 -1.70 6.83
C ILE A 46 -4.09 -2.01 7.48
N GLU A 47 -5.12 -2.10 6.67
CA GLU A 47 -6.46 -2.45 7.09
C GLU A 47 -6.90 -3.75 6.39
N PRO A 48 -7.66 -4.62 7.08
CA PRO A 48 -8.29 -5.74 6.40
C PRO A 48 -9.23 -5.21 5.31
N CYS A 49 -9.05 -5.71 4.09
CA CYS A 49 -9.98 -5.45 2.98
C CYS A 49 -10.92 -6.65 2.83
N ASP A 50 -11.84 -6.58 1.86
CA ASP A 50 -12.74 -7.70 1.53
C ASP A 50 -11.98 -9.04 1.45
N PHE A 51 -12.65 -10.11 1.89
CA PHE A 51 -12.15 -11.40 2.44
C PHE A 51 -10.83 -12.02 1.95
N ASP A 52 -10.27 -11.65 0.80
CA ASP A 52 -9.05 -12.22 0.22
C ASP A 52 -7.92 -11.19 -0.04
N ALA A 53 -8.08 -9.93 0.40
CA ALA A 53 -7.06 -8.90 0.24
C ALA A 53 -6.85 -8.08 1.53
N VAL A 54 -5.66 -7.48 1.64
CA VAL A 54 -5.36 -6.44 2.63
C VAL A 54 -5.16 -5.12 1.91
N CYS A 55 -5.61 -4.03 2.53
CA CYS A 55 -5.48 -2.69 2.00
C CYS A 55 -4.29 -2.00 2.66
N VAL A 56 -3.27 -1.67 1.88
CA VAL A 56 -2.22 -0.75 2.30
C VAL A 56 -2.66 0.66 1.94
N GLU A 57 -2.87 1.49 2.94
CA GLU A 57 -3.22 2.89 2.74
C GLU A 57 -1.96 3.75 2.82
N PHE A 58 -1.72 4.56 1.80
CA PHE A 58 -0.71 5.62 1.80
C PHE A 58 -1.43 6.96 1.89
N VAL A 59 -1.20 7.68 2.99
CA VAL A 59 -1.88 8.94 3.29
C VAL A 59 -1.02 10.10 2.83
N THR A 60 -1.57 10.94 1.96
CA THR A 60 -0.97 12.20 1.53
C THR A 60 -1.77 13.38 2.07
N THR A 61 -1.34 14.61 1.79
CA THR A 61 -2.12 15.80 2.18
C THR A 61 -3.44 15.91 1.43
N ASP A 62 -3.49 15.44 0.20
CA ASP A 62 -4.61 15.66 -0.71
C ASP A 62 -5.53 14.43 -0.82
N ASP A 63 -5.01 13.22 -0.58
CA ASP A 63 -5.75 11.97 -0.82
C ASP A 63 -5.16 10.78 -0.04
N THR A 64 -5.93 9.69 0.04
CA THR A 64 -5.48 8.38 0.51
C THR A 64 -5.45 7.40 -0.64
N TYR A 65 -4.28 6.83 -0.90
CA TYR A 65 -4.09 5.82 -1.94
C TYR A 65 -4.14 4.43 -1.33
N ARG A 66 -5.10 3.63 -1.79
CA ARG A 66 -5.33 2.27 -1.33
C ARG A 66 -4.73 1.27 -2.31
N VAL A 67 -3.77 0.47 -1.84
CA VAL A 67 -3.09 -0.56 -2.62
C VAL A 67 -3.50 -1.92 -2.06
N LEU A 68 -4.21 -2.71 -2.87
CA LEU A 68 -4.59 -4.07 -2.47
C LEU A 68 -3.39 -5.01 -2.61
N LEU A 69 -3.11 -5.78 -1.55
CA LEU A 69 -2.13 -6.85 -1.53
C LEU A 69 -2.78 -8.15 -1.06
N ASP A 70 -2.09 -9.27 -1.30
CA ASP A 70 -2.54 -10.57 -0.83
C ASP A 70 -2.51 -10.61 0.72
N THR A 71 -3.49 -11.26 1.33
CA THR A 71 -3.54 -11.42 2.80
C THR A 71 -2.29 -12.11 3.36
N SER A 72 -1.66 -13.01 2.59
CA SER A 72 -0.41 -13.66 2.98
C SER A 72 0.79 -12.70 3.07
N ASP A 73 0.73 -11.58 2.36
CA ASP A 73 1.77 -10.56 2.33
C ASP A 73 1.65 -9.53 3.47
N GLU A 74 0.55 -9.50 4.21
CA GLU A 74 0.24 -8.48 5.24
C GLU A 74 1.41 -8.24 6.20
N LYS A 75 1.96 -9.33 6.75
CA LYS A 75 3.07 -9.25 7.74
C LYS A 75 4.34 -8.73 7.12
N VAL A 76 4.64 -9.15 5.90
CA VAL A 76 5.87 -8.75 5.18
C VAL A 76 5.77 -7.29 4.75
N ALA A 77 4.61 -6.88 4.22
CA ALA A 77 4.27 -5.50 3.91
C ALA A 77 4.41 -4.61 5.15
N GLY A 78 3.78 -5.00 6.27
CA GLY A 78 3.84 -4.23 7.51
C GLY A 78 5.26 -4.07 8.06
N LEU A 79 6.10 -5.09 7.98
CA LEU A 79 7.50 -4.99 8.39
C LEU A 79 8.30 -4.06 7.47
N ALA A 80 8.12 -4.21 6.15
CA ALA A 80 8.85 -3.43 5.17
C ALA A 80 8.48 -1.93 5.23
N LEU A 81 7.18 -1.63 5.32
CA LEU A 81 6.68 -0.26 5.47
C LEU A 81 7.08 0.34 6.81
N ARG A 82 7.07 -0.45 7.90
CA ARG A 82 7.58 0.03 9.19
C ARG A 82 9.05 0.43 9.14
N ARG A 83 9.85 -0.31 8.39
CA ARG A 83 11.26 0.02 8.17
C ARG A 83 11.43 1.27 7.30
N ALA A 84 10.60 1.45 6.28
CA ALA A 84 10.71 2.56 5.33
C ALA A 84 10.13 3.89 5.87
N PHE A 85 8.97 3.84 6.53
CA PHE A 85 8.18 5.02 6.92
C PHE A 85 8.01 5.18 8.44
N GLY A 86 8.49 4.23 9.25
CA GLY A 86 8.26 4.23 10.69
C GLY A 86 6.91 3.61 11.08
N ALA A 87 6.43 3.90 12.29
CA ALA A 87 5.20 3.26 12.79
C ALA A 87 3.97 3.62 11.93
N PRO A 88 3.03 2.68 11.74
CA PRO A 88 1.79 2.98 11.03
C PRO A 88 0.97 4.03 11.80
N LEU A 89 0.16 4.78 11.06
CA LEU A 89 -0.89 5.61 11.65
C LEU A 89 -1.92 4.71 12.36
N PRO A 90 -2.64 5.23 13.37
CA PRO A 90 -3.76 4.50 13.96
C PRO A 90 -4.82 4.24 12.90
N SER A 91 -5.47 3.07 12.97
CA SER A 91 -6.60 2.70 12.12
C SER A 91 -7.66 3.79 12.11
N GLU A 92 -8.24 4.07 10.95
CA GLU A 92 -9.42 4.94 10.86
C GLU A 92 -10.61 4.15 11.41
N SER A 93 -11.15 4.61 12.54
CA SER A 93 -12.24 3.98 13.29
C SER A 93 -13.60 4.21 12.65
#